data_AF-A0A9P6INE2-F1
#
_entry.id   AF-A0A9P6INE2-F1
#
_cell.length_a   1.000
_cell.length_b   1.000
_cell.length_c   1.000
_cell.angle_alpha   90.00
_cell.angle_beta   90.00
_cell.angle_gamma   90.00
#
_symmetry.space_group_name_H-M   'P 1'
#
loop_
_entity.id
_entity.type
_entity.pdbx_description
1 polymer ?
#
loop_
_entity_poly.entity_id
_entity_poly.type
_entity_poly.pdbx_seq_one_letter_code
_entity_poly.pdbx_strand_id
1 'polypeptide(L)'
;MSSAARLNPPPVFTGTRDGFSALAWLLAVKRYFTLAKIDKADRTPHALSYLGTPGPARWFDGCTLQDDCDFETEFIPAFKKEYIPHNFSGACRRALTNLRMTTTFPIFLDSFKELLGALIGHAADKSAKDTVNDFAQTSFIDNCPLVLQQLIEGHILQHDNITLAEIFQYAHEMDRIYSFKPDNTPRPNSSAIGTASLLPSFSTSSSQPTSTPMEIDSIQVTLNNINRRFNQLERNM
;
A
#
# COMPACT_ATOMS: atom_id res chain seq x y z
N MET A 1 4.25 29.94 -25.57
CA MET A 1 4.79 29.87 -24.19
C MET A 1 4.07 28.74 -23.49
N SER A 2 4.76 27.62 -23.28
CA SER A 2 4.21 26.45 -22.57
C SER A 2 4.10 26.79 -21.09
N SER A 3 2.89 26.77 -20.53
CA SER A 3 2.67 26.87 -19.09
C SER A 3 3.32 25.64 -18.45
N ALA A 4 4.43 25.84 -17.74
CA ALA A 4 4.97 24.81 -16.85
C ALA A 4 3.83 24.35 -15.94
N ALA A 5 3.45 23.08 -16.02
CA ALA A 5 2.49 22.50 -15.11
C ALA A 5 2.96 22.79 -13.68
N ARG A 6 2.17 23.54 -12.91
CA ARG A 6 2.53 23.89 -11.53
C ARG A 6 2.71 22.59 -10.76
N LEU A 7 3.92 22.37 -10.25
CA LEU A 7 4.19 21.21 -9.43
C LEU A 7 3.40 21.35 -8.14
N ASN A 8 2.52 20.38 -7.86
CA ASN A 8 1.73 20.42 -6.63
C ASN A 8 2.65 20.19 -5.42
N PRO A 9 2.65 21.10 -4.43
CA PRO A 9 3.42 20.91 -3.21
C PRO A 9 2.89 19.71 -2.40
N PRO A 10 3.71 19.12 -1.51
CA PRO A 10 3.24 18.11 -0.58
C PRO A 10 2.13 18.65 0.33
N PRO A 11 1.23 17.78 0.83
CA PRO A 11 0.29 18.18 1.85
C PRO A 11 1.02 18.55 3.15
N VAL A 12 0.42 19.44 3.94
CA VAL A 12 0.93 19.76 5.27
C VAL A 12 0.70 18.57 6.20
N PHE A 13 1.73 18.12 6.90
CA PHE A 13 1.61 17.02 7.87
C PHE A 13 1.02 17.54 9.18
N THR A 14 -0.11 17.00 9.60
CA THR A 14 -0.84 17.46 10.80
C THR A 14 -0.41 16.79 12.10
N GLY A 15 0.51 15.83 12.05
CA GLY A 15 1.00 15.11 13.23
C GLY A 15 0.21 13.87 13.60
N THR A 16 -0.63 13.36 12.70
CA THR A 16 -1.32 12.09 12.91
C THR A 16 -0.30 10.98 13.12
N ARG A 17 -0.35 10.33 14.28
CA ARG A 17 0.50 9.19 14.64
C ARG A 17 -0.06 7.89 14.06
N ASP A 18 -0.20 7.84 12.75
CA ASP A 18 -0.55 6.63 12.02
C ASP A 18 0.50 6.36 10.93
N GLY A 19 0.88 5.08 10.80
CA GLY A 19 1.96 4.70 9.91
C GLY A 19 1.65 4.94 8.42
N PHE A 20 0.37 4.86 8.02
CA PHE A 20 -0.01 5.06 6.62
C PHE A 20 0.13 6.53 6.22
N SER A 21 -0.44 7.47 6.96
CA SER A 21 -0.34 8.90 6.67
C SER A 21 1.10 9.40 6.80
N ALA A 22 1.85 8.93 7.80
CA ALA A 22 3.26 9.28 7.95
C ALA A 22 4.09 8.84 6.73
N LEU A 23 3.91 7.61 6.25
CA LEU A 23 4.62 7.09 5.07
C LEU A 23 4.14 7.75 3.77
N ALA A 24 2.83 7.98 3.63
CA ALA A 24 2.26 8.67 2.47
C ALA A 24 2.78 10.11 2.38
N TRP A 25 2.89 10.81 3.51
CA TRP A 25 3.48 12.14 3.56
C TRP A 25 4.96 12.13 3.15
N LEU A 26 5.76 11.22 3.71
CA LEU A 26 7.17 11.07 3.30
C LEU A 26 7.32 10.78 1.80
N LEU A 27 6.44 9.94 1.24
CA LEU A 27 6.44 9.65 -0.20
C LEU A 27 6.12 10.89 -1.03
N ALA A 28 5.11 11.68 -0.62
CA ALA A 28 4.74 12.92 -1.31
C ALA A 28 5.87 13.95 -1.27
N VAL A 29 6.51 14.13 -0.12
CA VAL A 29 7.68 15.01 0.07
C VAL A 29 8.84 14.58 -0.83
N LYS A 30 9.21 13.29 -0.81
CA LYS A 30 10.27 12.75 -1.68
C LYS A 30 9.99 12.96 -3.16
N ARG A 31 8.75 12.67 -3.59
CA ARG A 31 8.32 12.86 -4.97
C ARG A 31 8.45 14.33 -5.37
N TYR A 32 8.03 15.25 -4.50
CA TYR A 32 8.19 16.67 -4.73
C TYR A 32 9.65 17.06 -4.86
N PHE A 33 10.55 16.62 -3.96
CA PHE A 33 11.98 16.90 -4.06
C PHE A 33 12.60 16.42 -5.37
N THR A 34 12.23 15.22 -5.83
CA THR A 34 12.69 14.70 -7.12
C THR A 34 12.20 15.55 -8.28
N LEU A 35 10.91 15.89 -8.32
CA LEU A 35 10.31 16.61 -9.44
C LEU A 35 10.69 18.10 -9.47
N ALA A 36 10.78 18.74 -8.31
CA ALA A 36 11.25 20.12 -8.15
C ALA A 36 12.78 20.25 -8.22
N LYS A 37 13.51 19.12 -8.28
CA LYS A 37 14.98 19.06 -8.29
C LYS A 37 15.60 19.78 -7.09
N ILE A 38 15.06 19.53 -5.90
CA ILE A 38 15.59 20.09 -4.64
C ILE A 38 16.91 19.40 -4.32
N ASP A 39 17.95 20.22 -4.15
CA ASP A 39 19.28 19.80 -3.76
C ASP A 39 19.26 19.13 -2.39
N LYS A 40 20.14 18.14 -2.19
CA LYS A 40 20.11 17.30 -0.98
C LYS A 40 20.21 18.11 0.31
N ALA A 41 21.05 19.15 0.31
CA ALA A 41 21.27 20.04 1.45
C ALA A 41 20.00 20.82 1.85
N ASP A 42 19.11 21.11 0.90
CA ASP A 42 17.92 21.93 1.14
C ASP A 42 16.68 21.08 1.48
N ARG A 43 16.76 19.76 1.38
CA ARG A 43 15.61 18.86 1.56
C ARG A 43 15.01 18.93 2.96
N THR A 44 15.83 18.95 3.99
CA THR A 44 15.33 19.02 5.37
C THR A 44 14.63 20.35 5.64
N PRO A 45 15.23 21.52 5.36
CA PRO A 45 14.52 22.81 5.48
C PRO A 45 13.20 22.85 4.72
N HIS A 46 13.18 22.31 3.49
CA HIS A 46 11.95 22.21 2.72
C HIS A 46 10.92 21.27 3.38
N ALA A 47 11.33 20.11 3.91
CA ALA A 47 10.42 19.19 4.61
C ALA A 47 9.80 19.85 5.84
N LEU A 48 10.59 20.62 6.60
CA LEU A 48 10.12 21.37 7.78
C LEU A 48 9.03 22.38 7.43
N SER A 49 9.13 23.04 6.26
CA SER A 49 8.10 23.98 5.80
C SER A 49 6.71 23.34 5.56
N TYR A 50 6.67 22.01 5.41
CA TYR A 50 5.43 21.23 5.25
C TYR A 50 5.00 20.52 6.53
N LEU A 51 5.67 20.76 7.67
CA LEU A 51 5.19 20.33 8.97
C LEU A 51 4.14 21.31 9.50
N GLY A 52 2.99 20.78 9.90
CA GLY A 52 1.93 21.57 10.51
C GLY A 52 2.37 22.19 11.83
N THR A 53 1.92 23.41 12.06
CA THR A 53 2.11 24.09 13.34
C THR A 53 0.88 23.87 14.25
N PRO A 54 1.05 23.75 15.58
CA PRO A 54 2.32 23.79 16.32
C PRO A 54 2.96 22.41 16.55
N GLY A 55 2.22 21.30 16.48
CA GLY A 55 2.66 20.00 16.99
C GLY A 55 3.88 19.42 16.25
N PRO A 56 3.74 19.08 14.96
CA PRO A 56 4.84 18.52 14.16
C PRO A 56 6.11 19.37 14.11
N ALA A 57 5.96 20.70 14.00
CA ALA A 57 7.11 21.60 14.04
C ALA A 57 7.85 21.54 15.40
N ARG A 58 7.12 21.58 16.52
CA ARG A 58 7.71 21.52 17.87
C ARG A 58 8.41 20.19 18.17
N TRP A 59 7.96 19.10 17.57
CA TRP A 59 8.66 17.82 17.71
C TRP A 59 10.09 17.91 17.17
N PHE A 60 10.26 18.55 16.00
CA PHE A 60 11.57 18.70 15.38
C PHE A 60 12.51 19.55 16.23
N ASP A 61 12.00 20.68 16.76
CA ASP A 61 12.74 21.52 17.72
C ASP A 61 13.22 20.73 18.96
N GLY A 62 12.45 19.72 19.37
CA GLY A 62 12.74 18.87 20.53
C GLY A 62 13.64 17.66 20.24
N CYS A 63 13.85 17.27 18.98
CA CYS A 63 14.55 16.02 18.64
C CYS A 63 16.07 16.18 18.45
N THR A 64 16.64 17.33 18.82
CA THR A 64 18.09 17.65 18.80
C THR A 64 18.77 17.56 17.42
N LEU A 65 17.99 17.45 16.34
CA LEU A 65 18.50 17.49 14.98
C LEU A 65 18.79 18.94 14.57
N GLN A 66 19.80 19.12 13.72
CA GLN A 66 20.04 20.41 13.08
C GLN A 66 19.11 20.60 11.88
N ASP A 67 18.74 21.84 11.57
CA ASP A 67 17.85 22.19 10.46
C ASP A 67 18.39 21.74 9.10
N ASP A 68 19.71 21.58 8.97
CA ASP A 68 20.45 21.13 7.80
C ASP A 68 20.84 19.65 7.85
N CYS A 69 20.28 18.86 8.77
CA CYS A 69 20.56 17.43 8.87
C CYS A 69 20.21 16.68 7.58
N ASP A 70 20.86 15.54 7.31
CA ASP A 70 20.59 14.78 6.09
C ASP A 70 19.17 14.22 6.11
N PHE A 71 18.39 14.56 5.08
CA PHE A 71 16.98 14.19 4.98
C PHE A 71 16.77 12.67 5.00
N GLU A 72 17.65 11.90 4.35
CA GLU A 72 17.49 10.46 4.19
C GLU A 72 18.02 9.68 5.41
N THR A 73 19.16 10.08 5.96
CA THR A 73 19.85 9.33 7.02
C THR A 73 19.53 9.79 8.43
N GLU A 74 19.02 11.01 8.62
CA GLU A 74 18.73 11.57 9.94
C GLU A 74 17.25 11.92 10.11
N PHE A 75 16.71 12.79 9.24
CA PHE A 75 15.33 13.26 9.36
C PHE A 75 14.31 12.12 9.25
N ILE A 76 14.38 11.29 8.19
CA ILE A 76 13.42 10.20 7.98
C ILE A 76 13.41 9.19 9.12
N PRO A 77 14.57 8.66 9.59
CA PRO A 77 14.58 7.76 10.74
C PRO A 77 13.95 8.37 11.99
N ALA A 78 14.28 9.62 12.32
CA ALA A 78 13.69 10.32 13.46
C ALA A 78 12.17 10.49 13.30
N PHE A 79 11.73 10.94 12.13
CA PHE A 79 10.31 11.13 11.80
C PHE A 79 9.53 9.82 11.90
N LYS A 80 10.07 8.73 11.33
CA LYS A 80 9.46 7.40 11.42
C LYS A 80 9.35 6.94 12.87
N LYS A 81 10.38 7.17 13.69
CA LYS A 81 10.37 6.79 15.11
C LYS A 81 9.28 7.50 15.91
N GLU A 82 8.98 8.75 15.58
CA GLU A 82 7.96 9.55 16.28
C GLU A 82 6.53 9.21 15.84
N TYR A 83 6.31 9.14 14.52
CA TYR A 83 4.94 9.12 13.96
C TYR A 83 4.47 7.73 13.52
N ILE A 84 5.36 6.75 13.39
CA ILE A 84 4.97 5.36 13.07
C ILE A 84 4.90 4.54 14.37
N PRO A 85 3.75 3.91 14.66
CA PRO A 85 3.61 3.04 15.83
C PRO A 85 4.62 1.88 15.84
N HIS A 86 5.12 1.52 17.02
CA HIS A 86 6.19 0.52 17.19
C HIS A 86 5.88 -0.86 16.57
N ASN A 87 4.61 -1.29 16.53
CA ASN A 87 4.19 -2.58 15.95
C ASN A 87 3.53 -2.44 14.58
N PHE A 88 3.69 -1.30 13.90
CA PHE A 88 3.03 -1.01 12.63
C PHE A 88 3.35 -2.05 11.54
N SER A 89 4.63 -2.35 11.33
CA SER A 89 5.07 -3.33 10.32
C SER A 89 4.56 -4.74 10.62
N GLY A 90 4.54 -5.14 11.90
CA GLY A 90 3.97 -6.41 12.33
C GLY A 90 2.46 -6.48 12.09
N ALA A 91 1.74 -5.39 12.34
CA ALA A 91 0.31 -5.28 12.06
C ALA A 91 0.02 -5.35 10.55
N CYS A 92 0.78 -4.63 9.72
CA CYS A 92 0.65 -4.68 8.26
C CYS A 92 0.91 -6.09 7.71
N ARG A 93 1.96 -6.78 8.19
CA ARG A 93 2.24 -8.18 7.78
C ARG A 93 1.08 -9.10 8.11
N ARG A 94 0.56 -9.05 9.35
CA ARG A 94 -0.61 -9.85 9.75
C ARG A 94 -1.84 -9.52 8.92
N ALA A 95 -2.09 -8.25 8.65
CA ALA A 95 -3.22 -7.82 7.83
C ALA A 95 -3.08 -8.36 6.39
N LEU A 96 -1.88 -8.30 5.81
CA LEU A 96 -1.61 -8.78 4.46
C LEU A 96 -1.76 -10.31 4.35
N THR A 97 -1.24 -11.07 5.32
CA THR A 97 -1.43 -12.54 5.37
C THR A 97 -2.89 -12.96 5.48
N ASN A 98 -3.72 -12.16 6.16
CA ASN A 98 -5.13 -12.45 6.38
C ASN A 98 -6.08 -11.72 5.41
N LEU A 99 -5.55 -10.95 4.45
CA LEU A 99 -6.37 -10.17 3.54
C LEU A 99 -7.02 -11.12 2.53
N ARG A 100 -8.32 -11.41 2.71
CA ARG A 100 -9.10 -12.22 1.76
C ARG A 100 -9.86 -11.34 0.79
N MET A 101 -10.11 -11.86 -0.41
CA MET A 101 -11.01 -11.23 -1.38
C MET A 101 -12.48 -11.41 -0.94
N THR A 102 -12.94 -10.57 -0.01
CA THR A 102 -14.33 -10.58 0.50
C THR A 102 -15.27 -9.64 -0.25
N THR A 103 -14.75 -8.84 -1.19
CA THR A 103 -15.48 -7.86 -1.99
C THR A 103 -15.18 -8.08 -3.48
N THR A 104 -15.03 -7.01 -4.27
CA THR A 104 -14.50 -7.10 -5.63
C THR A 104 -12.98 -7.22 -5.62
N PHE A 105 -12.42 -7.82 -6.68
CA PHE A 105 -10.98 -7.96 -6.85
C PHE A 105 -10.24 -6.61 -6.87
N PRO A 106 -10.73 -5.52 -7.53
CA PRO A 106 -10.06 -4.22 -7.45
C PRO A 106 -9.91 -3.70 -6.03
N ILE A 107 -10.96 -3.79 -5.19
CA ILE A 107 -10.90 -3.35 -3.79
C ILE A 107 -9.90 -4.19 -2.99
N PHE A 108 -9.88 -5.50 -3.23
CA PHE A 108 -8.89 -6.40 -2.63
C PHE A 108 -7.46 -6.02 -3.03
N LEU A 109 -7.22 -5.82 -4.33
CA LEU A 109 -5.92 -5.48 -4.87
C LEU A 109 -5.43 -4.12 -4.36
N ASP A 110 -6.30 -3.12 -4.28
CA ASP A 110 -5.96 -1.80 -3.75
C ASP A 110 -5.58 -1.89 -2.26
N SER A 111 -6.37 -2.61 -1.46
CA SER A 111 -6.06 -2.87 -0.05
C SER A 111 -4.72 -3.61 0.11
N PHE A 112 -4.44 -4.57 -0.78
CA PHE A 112 -3.18 -5.31 -0.78
C PHE A 112 -2.00 -4.40 -1.11
N LYS A 113 -2.11 -3.58 -2.16
CA LYS A 113 -1.07 -2.64 -2.59
C LYS A 113 -0.79 -1.57 -1.53
N GLU A 114 -1.81 -1.10 -0.82
CA GLU A 114 -1.64 -0.14 0.28
C GLU A 114 -0.83 -0.75 1.43
N LEU A 115 -1.17 -1.97 1.86
CA LEU A 115 -0.43 -2.69 2.90
C LEU A 115 1.02 -2.98 2.47
N LEU A 116 1.21 -3.40 1.23
CA LEU A 116 2.53 -3.64 0.65
C LEU A 116 3.35 -2.34 0.59
N GLY A 117 2.74 -1.24 0.13
CA GLY A 117 3.36 0.08 0.07
C GLY A 117 3.82 0.55 1.45
N ALA A 118 3.01 0.31 2.49
CA ALA A 118 3.39 0.59 3.87
C ALA A 118 4.59 -0.23 4.34
N LEU A 119 4.64 -1.53 4.04
CA LEU A 119 5.77 -2.40 4.38
C LEU A 119 7.07 -2.00 3.66
N ILE A 120 6.99 -1.71 2.35
CA ILE A 120 8.12 -1.24 1.54
C ILE A 120 8.60 0.14 2.02
N GLY A 121 7.66 1.02 2.36
CA GLY A 121 7.95 2.36 2.89
C GLY A 121 8.61 2.31 4.26
N HIS A 122 8.27 1.31 5.08
CA HIS A 122 8.87 1.10 6.39
C HIS A 122 10.25 0.40 6.31
N ALA A 123 10.50 -0.43 5.31
CA ALA A 123 11.76 -1.14 5.12
C ALA A 123 12.98 -0.21 5.11
N ALA A 124 14.07 -0.65 5.74
CA ALA A 124 15.28 0.16 5.94
C ALA A 124 16.12 0.29 4.66
N ASP A 125 16.29 -0.82 3.93
CA ASP A 125 17.21 -0.90 2.78
C ASP A 125 16.60 -1.72 1.63
N LYS A 126 17.40 -1.90 0.57
CA LYS A 126 16.98 -2.66 -0.62
C LYS A 126 16.73 -4.14 -0.30
N SER A 127 17.59 -4.78 0.49
CA SER A 127 17.45 -6.20 0.85
C SER A 127 16.17 -6.47 1.65
N ALA A 128 15.83 -5.56 2.57
CA ALA A 128 14.58 -5.61 3.32
C ALA A 128 13.37 -5.43 2.40
N LYS A 129 13.45 -4.57 1.37
CA LYS A 129 12.39 -4.41 0.36
C LYS A 129 12.23 -5.66 -0.50
N ASP A 130 13.33 -6.28 -0.91
CA ASP A 130 13.30 -7.53 -1.69
C ASP A 130 12.62 -8.64 -0.87
N THR A 131 12.99 -8.78 0.41
CA THR A 131 12.33 -9.73 1.33
C THR A 131 10.82 -9.46 1.49
N VAL A 132 10.42 -8.18 1.55
CA VAL A 132 9.00 -7.80 1.61
C VAL A 132 8.27 -8.15 0.31
N ASN A 133 8.90 -7.95 -0.86
CA ASN A 133 8.33 -8.31 -2.15
C ASN A 133 8.13 -9.83 -2.29
N ASP A 134 9.11 -10.64 -1.89
CA ASP A 134 9.02 -12.10 -1.91
C ASP A 134 7.86 -12.58 -1.02
N PHE A 135 7.80 -12.07 0.22
CA PHE A 135 6.69 -12.36 1.14
C PHE A 135 5.32 -11.94 0.56
N ALA A 136 5.26 -10.78 -0.08
CA ALA A 136 4.03 -10.25 -0.65
C ALA A 136 3.57 -11.07 -1.85
N GLN A 137 4.48 -11.56 -2.68
CA GLN A 137 4.13 -12.44 -3.80
C GLN A 137 3.45 -13.71 -3.29
N THR A 138 4.06 -14.43 -2.35
CA THR A 138 3.47 -15.65 -1.76
C THR A 138 2.12 -15.34 -1.12
N SER A 139 2.06 -14.28 -0.31
CA SER A 139 0.84 -13.91 0.39
C SER A 139 -0.28 -13.47 -0.56
N PHE A 140 0.03 -12.83 -1.69
CA PHE A 140 -0.96 -12.46 -2.70
C PHE A 140 -1.60 -13.71 -3.33
N ILE A 141 -0.75 -14.64 -3.77
CA ILE A 141 -1.19 -15.89 -4.41
C ILE A 141 -2.06 -16.71 -3.45
N ASP A 142 -1.63 -16.86 -2.19
CA ASP A 142 -2.34 -17.63 -1.16
C ASP A 142 -3.70 -17.05 -0.76
N ASN A 143 -3.91 -15.76 -1.02
CA ASN A 143 -5.13 -15.03 -0.69
C ASN A 143 -6.08 -14.82 -1.86
N CYS A 144 -5.65 -15.16 -3.08
CA CYS A 144 -6.50 -15.19 -4.26
C CYS A 144 -7.48 -16.39 -4.23
N PRO A 145 -8.62 -16.30 -4.92
CA PRO A 145 -9.47 -17.47 -5.19
C PRO A 145 -8.68 -18.58 -5.90
N LEU A 146 -8.99 -19.85 -5.61
CA LEU A 146 -8.22 -21.00 -6.09
C LEU A 146 -8.00 -21.00 -7.61
N VAL A 147 -9.02 -20.63 -8.39
CA VAL A 147 -8.90 -20.55 -9.85
C VAL A 147 -7.90 -19.48 -10.29
N LEU A 148 -7.91 -18.31 -9.64
CA LEU A 148 -6.97 -17.24 -9.92
C LEU A 148 -5.55 -17.62 -9.46
N GLN A 149 -5.41 -18.29 -8.33
CA GLN A 149 -4.14 -18.85 -7.85
C GLN A 149 -3.52 -19.76 -8.92
N GLN A 150 -4.28 -20.72 -9.46
CA GLN A 150 -3.79 -21.65 -10.49
C GLN A 150 -3.37 -20.94 -11.78
N LEU A 151 -4.11 -19.90 -12.19
CA LEU A 151 -3.75 -19.10 -13.37
C LEU A 151 -2.44 -18.33 -13.14
N ILE A 152 -2.28 -17.70 -11.97
CA ILE A 152 -1.05 -16.96 -11.63
C ILE A 152 0.15 -17.91 -11.56
N GLU A 153 0.02 -19.06 -10.89
CA GLU A 153 1.07 -20.07 -10.80
C GLU A 153 1.46 -20.59 -12.19
N GLY A 154 0.48 -20.86 -13.05
CA GLY A 154 0.73 -21.24 -14.44
C GLY A 154 1.46 -20.15 -15.23
N HIS A 155 1.14 -18.89 -15.00
CA HIS A 155 1.82 -17.74 -15.64
C HIS A 155 3.26 -17.58 -15.17
N ILE A 156 3.53 -17.75 -13.87
CA ILE A 156 4.88 -17.71 -13.30
C ILE A 156 5.74 -18.83 -13.89
N LEU A 157 5.19 -20.04 -14.08
CA LEU A 157 5.92 -21.16 -14.70
C LEU A 157 6.28 -20.94 -16.17
N GLN A 158 5.53 -20.08 -16.87
CA GLN A 158 5.75 -19.78 -18.29
C GLN A 158 6.69 -18.60 -18.52
N HIS A 159 6.94 -17.79 -17.48
CA HIS A 159 7.71 -16.56 -17.58
C HIS A 159 8.80 -16.49 -16.51
N ASP A 160 10.04 -16.65 -16.96
CA ASP A 160 11.21 -16.45 -16.12
C ASP A 160 11.32 -14.98 -15.70
N ASN A 161 11.54 -14.75 -14.39
CA ASN A 161 11.75 -13.43 -13.78
C ASN A 161 10.54 -12.46 -13.82
N ILE A 162 9.32 -12.99 -13.72
CA ILE A 162 8.13 -12.15 -13.56
C ILE A 162 8.19 -11.34 -12.26
N THR A 163 7.89 -10.05 -12.36
CA THR A 163 7.84 -9.13 -11.23
C THR A 163 6.47 -9.16 -10.54
N LEU A 164 6.43 -8.76 -9.27
CA LEU A 164 5.17 -8.64 -8.53
C LEU A 164 4.17 -7.67 -9.19
N ALA A 165 4.66 -6.61 -9.85
CA ALA A 165 3.81 -5.67 -10.58
C ALA A 165 3.14 -6.33 -11.78
N GLU A 166 3.87 -7.18 -12.52
CA GLU A 166 3.34 -7.96 -13.63
C GLU A 166 2.33 -9.01 -13.16
N ILE A 167 2.59 -9.66 -12.01
CA ILE A 167 1.61 -10.56 -11.38
C ILE A 167 0.30 -9.82 -11.06
N PHE A 168 0.37 -8.62 -10.49
CA PHE A 168 -0.84 -7.82 -10.21
C PHE A 168 -1.58 -7.44 -11.49
N GLN A 169 -0.86 -7.07 -12.54
CA GLN A 169 -1.45 -6.73 -13.83
C GLN A 169 -2.14 -7.94 -14.47
N TYR A 170 -1.48 -9.10 -14.45
CA TYR A 170 -2.04 -10.35 -14.95
C TYR A 170 -3.29 -10.76 -14.17
N ALA A 171 -3.24 -10.70 -12.84
CA ALA A 171 -4.37 -11.04 -11.98
C ALA A 171 -5.58 -10.13 -12.23
N HIS A 172 -5.35 -8.83 -12.45
CA HIS A 172 -6.40 -7.89 -12.83
C HIS A 172 -7.00 -8.21 -14.21
N GLU A 173 -6.19 -8.60 -15.18
CA GLU A 173 -6.70 -8.98 -16.50
C GLU A 173 -7.54 -10.27 -16.41
N MET A 174 -7.11 -11.25 -15.62
CA MET A 174 -7.89 -12.47 -15.39
C MET A 174 -9.21 -12.16 -14.69
N ASP A 175 -9.22 -11.28 -13.69
CA ASP A 175 -10.47 -10.85 -13.05
C ASP A 175 -11.41 -10.14 -14.03
N ARG A 176 -10.87 -9.32 -14.94
CA ARG A 176 -11.66 -8.66 -15.99
C ARG A 176 -12.36 -9.68 -16.90
N ILE A 177 -11.71 -10.81 -17.19
CA ILE A 177 -12.22 -11.86 -18.08
C ILE A 177 -13.20 -12.78 -17.34
N TYR A 178 -12.85 -13.21 -16.13
CA TYR A 178 -13.56 -14.28 -15.41
C TYR A 178 -14.47 -13.78 -14.28
N SER A 179 -14.35 -12.50 -13.88
CA SER A 179 -15.15 -11.85 -12.83
C SER A 179 -15.19 -12.67 -11.54
N PHE A 180 -14.05 -12.79 -10.86
CA PHE A 180 -13.95 -13.65 -9.69
C PHE A 180 -14.87 -13.14 -8.57
N LYS A 181 -15.64 -14.06 -7.98
CA LYS A 181 -16.56 -13.74 -6.89
C LYS A 181 -15.85 -13.84 -5.54
N PRO A 182 -16.23 -13.00 -4.57
CA PRO A 182 -15.66 -13.07 -3.23
C PRO A 182 -15.90 -14.43 -2.59
N ASP A 183 -14.85 -14.94 -1.94
CA ASP A 183 -14.92 -16.19 -1.21
C ASP A 183 -15.31 -15.90 0.24
N ASN A 184 -16.54 -16.27 0.61
CA ASN A 184 -17.04 -16.14 1.98
C ASN A 184 -16.80 -17.40 2.82
N THR A 185 -16.10 -18.40 2.27
CA THR A 185 -15.85 -19.64 3.00
C THR A 185 -14.61 -19.51 3.90
N PRO A 186 -14.71 -19.85 5.20
CA PRO A 186 -13.53 -19.98 6.05
C PRO A 186 -12.66 -21.10 5.48
N ARG A 187 -11.39 -20.80 5.12
CA ARG A 187 -10.46 -21.86 4.71
C ARG A 187 -10.29 -22.80 5.91
N PRO A 188 -10.58 -24.11 5.79
CA PRO A 188 -10.12 -25.07 6.77
C PRO A 188 -8.59 -25.02 6.77
N ASN A 189 -7.96 -25.12 7.95
CA ASN A 189 -6.51 -25.21 8.08
C ASN A 189 -5.98 -26.21 7.04
N SER A 190 -5.17 -25.73 6.09
CA SER A 190 -4.75 -26.50 4.92
C SER A 190 -4.02 -27.77 5.34
N SER A 191 -4.73 -28.90 5.26
CA SER A 191 -4.18 -30.27 5.33
C SER A 191 -5.08 -31.29 4.61
N ALA A 192 -5.85 -30.87 3.60
CA ALA A 192 -6.65 -31.79 2.81
C ALA A 192 -6.91 -31.22 1.41
N ILE A 193 -6.04 -31.56 0.46
CA ILE A 193 -6.34 -31.42 -0.97
C ILE A 193 -7.35 -32.52 -1.31
N GLY A 194 -8.63 -32.17 -1.30
CA GLY A 194 -9.73 -33.00 -1.78
C GLY A 194 -10.20 -32.48 -3.14
N THR A 195 -9.86 -33.21 -4.19
CA THR A 195 -10.28 -33.03 -5.58
C THR A 195 -11.80 -32.82 -5.71
N ALA A 196 -12.24 -31.74 -6.36
CA ALA A 196 -13.59 -31.65 -6.92
C ALA A 196 -13.61 -30.79 -8.19
N SER A 197 -14.21 -31.37 -9.24
CA SER A 197 -14.32 -30.89 -10.61
C SER A 197 -15.12 -29.59 -10.76
N LEU A 198 -14.61 -28.64 -11.55
CA LEU A 198 -15.31 -27.42 -11.94
C LEU A 198 -16.01 -27.61 -13.30
N LEU A 199 -17.34 -27.61 -13.30
CA LEU A 199 -18.18 -27.37 -14.49
C LEU A 199 -18.57 -25.88 -14.50
N PRO A 200 -18.38 -25.13 -15.61
CA PRO A 200 -18.75 -23.73 -15.67
C PRO A 200 -20.24 -23.57 -16.02
N SER A 201 -20.96 -22.77 -15.22
CA SER A 201 -22.28 -22.25 -15.60
C SER A 201 -22.12 -20.78 -15.99
N PHE A 202 -22.28 -20.49 -17.28
CA PHE A 202 -22.30 -19.14 -17.84
C PHE A 202 -23.58 -18.41 -17.45
N SER A 203 -23.49 -17.11 -17.13
CA SER A 203 -24.63 -16.20 -17.12
C SER A 203 -24.18 -14.81 -17.54
N THR A 204 -24.90 -14.26 -18.51
CA THR A 204 -24.62 -13.09 -19.34
C THR A 204 -25.17 -11.78 -18.76
N SER A 205 -24.42 -10.70 -18.99
CA SER A 205 -24.82 -9.32 -19.34
C SER A 205 -25.65 -8.46 -18.37
N SER A 206 -25.11 -7.27 -18.02
CA SER A 206 -25.66 -5.99 -18.51
C SER A 206 -24.73 -4.82 -18.16
N SER A 207 -24.40 -4.02 -19.18
CA SER A 207 -23.56 -2.82 -19.13
C SER A 207 -24.37 -1.56 -18.82
N GLN A 208 -23.78 -0.65 -18.03
CA GLN A 208 -24.04 0.80 -18.12
C GLN A 208 -22.85 1.61 -17.57
N PRO A 209 -22.50 2.76 -18.18
CA PRO A 209 -21.30 3.52 -17.86
C PRO A 209 -21.60 4.57 -16.79
N THR A 210 -20.78 4.62 -15.74
CA THR A 210 -20.79 5.72 -14.79
C THR A 210 -19.43 6.39 -14.73
N SER A 211 -19.45 7.66 -15.09
CA SER A 211 -18.40 8.68 -14.98
C SER A 211 -17.48 8.51 -13.78
N THR A 212 -16.18 8.58 -14.00
CA THR A 212 -15.12 8.61 -12.99
C THR A 212 -15.10 9.94 -12.23
N PRO A 213 -15.28 9.94 -10.90
CA PRO A 213 -14.82 11.02 -10.02
C PRO A 213 -13.44 10.67 -9.45
N MET A 214 -12.55 11.66 -9.47
CA MET A 214 -11.22 11.78 -8.84
C MET A 214 -10.71 10.65 -7.91
N GLU A 215 -9.52 10.11 -8.24
CA GLU A 215 -8.70 9.17 -7.45
C GLU A 215 -8.33 9.65 -6.02
N ILE A 216 -8.51 10.93 -5.69
CA ILE A 216 -8.16 11.47 -4.37
C ILE A 216 -9.23 11.12 -3.33
N ASP A 217 -10.51 11.09 -3.73
CA ASP A 217 -11.62 10.74 -2.84
C ASP A 217 -11.66 9.23 -2.58
N SER A 218 -11.27 8.40 -3.54
CA SER A 218 -11.19 6.95 -3.35
C SER A 218 -10.10 6.56 -2.34
N ILE A 219 -8.96 7.25 -2.35
CA ILE A 219 -7.88 7.02 -1.38
C ILE A 219 -8.33 7.42 0.03
N GLN A 220 -8.99 8.57 0.20
CA GLN A 220 -9.50 8.99 1.52
C GLN A 220 -10.59 8.07 2.07
N VAL A 221 -11.50 7.60 1.21
CA VAL A 221 -12.54 6.64 1.60
C VAL A 221 -11.93 5.28 1.98
N THR A 222 -10.90 4.85 1.25
CA THR A 222 -10.18 3.59 1.54
C THR A 222 -9.40 3.69 2.85
N LEU A 223 -8.68 4.81 3.07
CA LEU A 223 -8.01 5.13 4.33
C LEU A 223 -8.97 5.12 5.51
N ASN A 224 -10.14 5.77 5.38
CA ASN A 224 -11.15 5.82 6.43
C ASN A 224 -11.74 4.43 6.73
N ASN A 225 -11.93 3.59 5.72
CA ASN A 225 -12.43 2.23 5.89
C ASN A 225 -11.40 1.31 6.56
N ILE A 226 -10.12 1.46 6.24
CA ILE A 226 -9.03 0.71 6.86
C ILE A 226 -8.82 1.16 8.30
N ASN A 227 -8.83 2.47 8.56
CA ASN A 227 -8.70 3.00 9.91
C ASN A 227 -9.87 2.57 10.80
N ARG A 228 -11.09 2.48 10.23
CA ARG A 228 -12.27 1.93 10.93
C ARG A 228 -12.12 0.43 11.23
N ARG A 229 -11.57 -0.35 10.30
CA ARG A 229 -11.30 -1.80 10.49
C ARG A 229 -10.17 -2.05 11.50
N PHE A 230 -9.13 -1.23 11.49
CA PHE A 230 -8.02 -1.29 12.45
C PHE A 230 -8.51 -1.02 13.88
N ASN A 231 -9.30 0.04 14.07
CA ASN A 231 -9.91 0.37 15.36
C ASN A 231 -10.91 -0.69 15.86
N GLN A 232 -11.53 -1.46 14.95
CA GLN A 232 -12.40 -2.59 15.33
C GLN A 232 -11.61 -3.81 15.79
N LEU A 233 -10.43 -4.06 15.23
CA LEU A 233 -9.54 -5.14 15.66
C LEU A 233 -8.93 -4.85 17.04
N GLU A 234 -8.60 -3.59 17.34
CA GLU A 234 -8.10 -3.21 18.67
C GLU A 234 -9.14 -3.32 19.79
N ARG A 235 -10.44 -3.20 19.49
CA ARG A 235 -11.52 -3.32 20.48
C ARG A 235 -11.94 -4.75 20.79
N ASN A 236 -11.52 -5.72 19.98
CA ASN A 236 -11.86 -7.14 20.12
C ASN A 236 -10.71 -7.97 20.70
N MET A 237 -9.65 -7.32 21.20
CA MET A 237 -8.58 -7.89 22.02
C MET A 237 -8.69 -7.35 23.45
#